data_AF-A0A4Y7SCY2-F1
#
_entry.id   AF-A0A4Y7SCY2-F1
#
_cell.length_a   1.000
_cell.length_b   1.000
_cell.length_c   1.000
_cell.angle_alpha   90.00
_cell.angle_beta   90.00
_cell.angle_gamma   90.00
#
_symmetry.space_group_name_H-M   'P 1'
#
loop_
_entity.id
_entity.type
_entity.pdbx_description
1 polymer ?
#
loop_
_entity_poly.entity_id
_entity_poly.type
_entity_poly.pdbx_seq_one_letter_code
_entity_poly.pdbx_strand_id
1 'polypeptide(L)'
;FLQDTRSIASGSAVLRIMDAFMGKPGDLDIYVPRGSMSAADEFLHLHEYVLVSISLENSRTLDRGEAGISEVRYYLNRFNGALVNVIESSTSSSPTAVFFFHSTIVMNYLSWNALISAYPIMTIDRCGILNSCGAKERPRMEECMAKYRRRGYDFVATSLECERLPNQHICGEFEYCAHTVRGIDD
;
A
#
# COMPACT_ATOMS: atom_id res chain seq x y z
N PHE A 1 14.60 13.22 3.08
CA PHE A 1 14.43 11.76 2.91
C PHE A 1 13.50 11.45 1.74
N LEU A 2 12.16 11.50 1.87
CA LEU A 2 11.25 11.03 0.79
C LEU A 2 11.55 11.65 -0.59
N GLN A 3 11.83 12.96 -0.64
CA GLN A 3 12.21 13.66 -1.86
C GLN A 3 13.56 13.15 -2.43
N ASP A 4 14.57 13.07 -1.57
CA ASP A 4 15.95 12.73 -1.96
C ASP A 4 16.08 11.27 -2.44
N THR A 5 15.31 10.37 -1.85
CA THR A 5 15.36 8.93 -2.13
C THR A 5 14.22 8.46 -3.04
N ARG A 6 13.37 9.38 -3.53
CA ARG A 6 12.14 9.05 -4.28
C ARG A 6 11.28 8.00 -3.58
N SER A 7 11.26 8.05 -2.26
CA SER A 7 10.49 7.14 -1.42
C SER A 7 9.11 7.71 -1.18
N ILE A 8 8.16 6.83 -0.89
CA ILE A 8 6.76 7.19 -0.63
C ILE A 8 6.30 6.52 0.66
N ALA A 9 5.33 7.10 1.36
CA ALA A 9 4.60 6.41 2.41
C ALA A 9 3.31 5.82 1.83
N SER A 10 2.83 4.69 2.35
CA SER A 10 1.55 4.09 1.91
C SER A 10 0.89 3.33 3.08
N GLY A 11 0.03 2.37 2.76
CA GLY A 11 -0.65 1.52 3.72
C GLY A 11 -1.65 2.28 4.57
N SER A 12 -1.87 1.76 5.78
CA SER A 12 -2.96 2.26 6.62
C SER A 12 -2.73 3.69 7.13
N ALA A 13 -1.47 4.11 7.30
CA ALA A 13 -1.17 5.48 7.71
C ALA A 13 -1.63 6.51 6.66
N VAL A 14 -1.40 6.25 5.38
CA VAL A 14 -1.87 7.15 4.31
C VAL A 14 -3.36 7.02 4.08
N LEU A 15 -3.92 5.80 4.19
CA LEU A 15 -5.36 5.61 4.09
C LEU A 15 -6.12 6.43 5.15
N ARG A 16 -5.56 6.58 6.36
CA ARG A 16 -6.13 7.42 7.43
C ARG A 16 -6.25 8.90 7.07
N ILE A 17 -5.41 9.40 6.16
CA ILE A 17 -5.47 10.78 5.68
C ILE A 17 -6.68 10.96 4.76
N MET A 18 -6.99 9.94 3.95
CA MET A 18 -8.13 9.91 3.03
C MET A 18 -9.46 9.59 3.75
N ASP A 19 -9.43 8.68 4.72
CA ASP A 19 -10.57 8.25 5.51
C ASP A 19 -10.38 8.63 6.98
N ALA A 20 -10.90 9.80 7.35
CA ALA A 20 -10.76 10.34 8.68
C ALA A 20 -11.45 9.51 9.77
N PHE A 21 -12.37 8.61 9.40
CA PHE A 21 -13.10 7.75 10.31
C PHE A 21 -12.41 6.39 10.50
N MET A 22 -11.29 6.14 9.81
CA MET A 22 -10.48 4.95 10.06
C MET A 22 -9.82 5.04 11.45
N GLY A 23 -9.70 3.91 12.13
CA GLY A 23 -8.95 3.82 13.40
C GLY A 23 -7.48 4.21 13.25
N LYS A 24 -6.80 4.42 14.38
CA LYS A 24 -5.36 4.76 14.39
C LYS A 24 -4.53 3.65 13.70
N PRO A 25 -3.63 3.99 12.77
CA PRO A 25 -2.70 3.01 12.19
C PRO A 25 -1.72 2.49 13.26
N GLY A 26 -1.30 1.23 13.12
CA GLY A 26 -0.35 0.59 14.05
C GLY A 26 1.11 0.83 13.66
N ASP A 27 1.35 1.11 12.39
CA ASP A 27 2.66 1.23 11.75
C ASP A 27 2.63 2.29 10.63
N LEU A 28 3.83 2.67 10.17
CA LEU A 28 4.05 3.47 8.97
C LEU A 28 4.79 2.62 7.93
N ASP A 29 4.17 2.44 6.77
CA ASP A 29 4.80 1.74 5.63
C ASP A 29 5.50 2.76 4.72
N ILE A 30 6.81 2.62 4.54
CA ILE A 30 7.64 3.41 3.62
C ILE A 30 8.13 2.51 2.50
N TYR A 31 7.86 2.91 1.26
CA TYR A 31 8.33 2.24 0.06
C TYR A 31 9.51 2.99 -0.53
N VAL A 32 10.58 2.26 -0.84
CA VAL A 32 11.82 2.81 -1.38
C VAL A 32 12.15 2.16 -2.72
N PRO A 33 12.86 2.86 -3.64
CA PRO A 33 13.30 2.26 -4.89
C PRO A 33 14.33 1.15 -4.64
N ARG A 34 14.45 0.22 -5.60
CA ARG A 34 15.51 -0.79 -5.58
C ARG A 34 16.89 -0.18 -5.38
N GLY A 35 17.65 -0.71 -4.42
CA GLY A 35 18.99 -0.26 -4.06
C GLY A 35 19.01 0.90 -3.07
N SER A 36 17.85 1.35 -2.57
CA SER A 36 17.76 2.50 -1.65
C SER A 36 17.60 2.11 -0.17
N MET A 37 17.61 0.81 0.15
CA MET A 37 17.45 0.34 1.53
C MET A 37 18.51 0.93 2.48
N SER A 38 19.78 1.03 2.06
CA SER A 38 20.86 1.58 2.88
C SER A 38 20.64 3.05 3.26
N ALA A 39 20.05 3.86 2.38
CA ALA A 39 19.71 5.24 2.69
C ALA A 39 18.59 5.31 3.75
N ALA A 40 17.63 4.38 3.69
CA ALA A 40 16.58 4.25 4.69
C ALA A 40 17.13 3.80 6.06
N ASP A 41 18.08 2.84 6.06
CA ASP A 41 18.79 2.41 7.28
C ASP A 41 19.45 3.60 7.98
N GLU A 42 20.25 4.38 7.23
CA GLU A 42 20.97 5.53 7.77
C GLU A 42 20.00 6.58 8.33
N PHE A 43 18.97 6.93 7.56
CA PHE A 43 17.96 7.90 7.99
C PHE A 43 17.24 7.45 9.27
N LEU A 44 16.81 6.20 9.34
CA LEU A 44 16.08 5.69 10.50
C LEU A 44 17.00 5.56 11.72
N HIS A 45 18.25 5.14 11.54
CA HIS A 45 19.23 5.08 12.61
C HIS A 45 19.48 6.46 13.24
N LEU A 46 19.61 7.51 12.42
CA LEU A 46 19.73 8.90 12.88
C LEU A 46 18.53 9.40 13.68
N HIS A 47 17.36 8.76 13.51
CA HIS A 47 16.11 9.10 14.22
C HIS A 47 15.76 8.09 15.31
N GLU A 48 16.76 7.38 15.84
CA GLU A 48 16.64 6.52 17.03
C GLU A 48 15.75 5.28 16.79
N TYR A 49 15.64 4.87 15.52
CA TYR A 49 15.04 3.60 15.16
C TYR A 49 16.10 2.50 15.13
N VAL A 50 15.70 1.30 15.52
CA VAL A 50 16.53 0.09 15.43
C VAL A 50 15.87 -0.94 14.56
N LEU A 51 16.69 -1.59 13.73
CA LEU A 51 16.26 -2.78 13.00
C LEU A 51 15.86 -3.86 14.02
N VAL A 52 14.64 -4.36 13.89
CA VAL A 52 14.14 -5.46 14.71
C VAL A 52 13.99 -6.70 13.85
N SER A 53 14.61 -7.79 14.28
CA SER A 53 14.24 -9.11 13.79
C SER A 53 12.92 -9.46 14.45
N ILE A 54 11.82 -9.23 13.76
CA ILE A 54 10.56 -9.84 14.20
C ILE A 54 10.77 -11.35 14.03
N SER A 55 10.59 -12.14 15.10
CA SER A 55 10.60 -13.61 15.01
C SER A 55 9.30 -14.02 14.32
N LEU A 56 9.39 -14.34 13.04
CA LEU A 56 8.23 -14.50 12.18
C LEU A 56 7.69 -15.92 12.20
N GLU A 57 7.13 -16.34 13.34
CA GLU A 57 6.09 -17.39 13.29
C GLU A 57 4.81 -16.86 12.61
N ASN A 58 4.70 -15.54 12.40
CA ASN A 58 3.53 -14.88 11.78
C ASN A 58 3.79 -13.98 10.55
N SER A 59 5.03 -13.73 10.12
CA SER A 59 5.25 -13.17 8.76
C SER A 59 5.42 -14.31 7.80
N ARG A 60 4.25 -14.89 7.54
CA ARG A 60 3.88 -15.55 6.30
C ARG A 60 4.33 -14.63 5.16
N THR A 61 5.48 -14.98 4.58
CA THR A 61 6.12 -14.42 3.38
C THR A 61 5.27 -13.40 2.62
N LEU A 62 5.76 -12.15 2.53
CA LEU A 62 5.47 -11.40 1.30
C LEU A 62 6.09 -12.26 0.20
N ASP A 63 5.33 -12.65 -0.82
CA ASP A 63 5.90 -13.38 -1.95
C ASP A 63 6.94 -12.49 -2.64
N ARG A 64 8.17 -12.62 -2.15
CA ARG A 64 9.37 -11.99 -2.68
C ARG A 64 9.51 -12.49 -4.11
N GLY A 65 9.11 -11.65 -5.06
CA GLY A 65 9.17 -11.96 -6.49
C GLY A 65 7.90 -11.60 -7.27
N GLU A 66 6.70 -11.82 -6.71
CA GLU A 66 5.43 -11.61 -7.45
C GLU A 66 4.78 -10.24 -7.17
N ALA A 67 5.03 -9.63 -6.01
CA ALA A 67 4.34 -8.41 -5.57
C ALA A 67 5.11 -7.10 -5.80
N GLY A 68 6.11 -7.09 -6.69
CA GLY A 68 6.93 -5.89 -6.93
C GLY A 68 7.82 -5.47 -5.75
N ILE A 69 8.09 -6.37 -4.82
CA ILE A 69 8.87 -6.15 -3.58
C ILE A 69 10.12 -7.03 -3.58
N SER A 70 11.29 -6.44 -3.32
CA SER A 70 12.58 -7.15 -3.15
C SER A 70 12.88 -7.49 -1.69
N GLU A 71 12.71 -6.54 -0.79
CA GLU A 71 13.11 -6.66 0.62
C GLU A 71 12.13 -5.92 1.54
N VAL A 72 11.96 -6.42 2.76
CA VAL A 72 11.25 -5.70 3.83
C VAL A 72 12.06 -5.75 5.12
N ARG A 73 12.18 -4.59 5.76
CA ARG A 73 12.81 -4.40 7.08
C ARG A 73 11.87 -3.68 8.03
N TYR A 74 11.99 -4.01 9.30
CA TYR A 74 11.13 -3.49 10.36
C TYR A 74 11.99 -2.70 11.35
N TYR A 75 11.51 -1.52 11.72
CA TYR A 75 12.24 -0.60 12.58
C TYR A 75 11.37 -0.13 13.73
N LEU A 76 11.87 -0.25 14.95
CA LEU A 76 11.20 0.21 16.15
C LEU A 76 11.91 1.45 16.71
N ASN A 77 11.17 2.51 16.97
CA ASN A 77 11.72 3.68 17.66
C ASN A 77 11.96 3.34 19.13
N ARG A 78 13.17 3.62 19.63
CA ARG A 78 13.58 3.29 21.00
C ARG A 78 12.80 4.03 22.09
N PHE A 79 12.23 5.19 21.79
CA PHE A 79 11.63 6.07 22.79
C PHE A 79 10.12 5.96 22.87
N ASN A 80 9.44 5.89 21.72
CA ASN A 80 7.98 5.91 21.67
C ASN A 80 7.36 4.60 21.15
N GLY A 81 8.17 3.62 20.76
CA GLY A 81 7.70 2.33 20.25
C GLY A 81 6.99 2.41 18.89
N ALA A 82 7.14 3.51 18.14
CA ALA A 82 6.61 3.62 16.79
C ALA A 82 7.28 2.59 15.87
N LEU A 83 6.46 1.89 15.08
CA LEU A 83 6.89 0.89 14.11
C LEU A 83 6.89 1.47 12.70
N VAL A 84 8.03 1.37 12.02
CA VAL A 84 8.18 1.70 10.61
C VAL A 84 8.58 0.45 9.83
N ASN A 85 7.83 0.15 8.78
CA ASN A 85 8.13 -0.91 7.84
C ASN A 85 8.76 -0.25 6.61
N VAL A 86 9.98 -0.64 6.24
CA VAL A 86 10.61 -0.19 4.99
C VAL A 86 10.53 -1.33 3.99
N ILE A 87 9.89 -1.06 2.86
CA ILE A 87 9.66 -2.00 1.77
C ILE A 87 10.42 -1.51 0.55
N GLU A 88 11.38 -2.30 0.10
CA GLU A 88 12.10 -2.00 -1.14
C GLU A 88 11.34 -2.59 -2.33
N SER A 89 11.10 -1.76 -3.36
CA SER A 89 10.53 -2.24 -4.61
C SER A 89 11.54 -3.05 -5.40
N SER A 90 11.05 -4.04 -6.17
CA SER A 90 11.86 -4.78 -7.14
C SER A 90 12.30 -3.93 -8.35
N THR A 91 11.77 -2.71 -8.48
CA THR A 91 12.08 -1.76 -9.57
C THR A 91 12.67 -0.46 -9.03
N SER A 92 13.14 0.42 -9.92
CA SER A 92 13.59 1.77 -9.58
C SER A 92 12.45 2.74 -9.21
N SER A 93 11.21 2.27 -9.16
CA SER A 93 10.03 3.07 -8.83
C SER A 93 9.35 2.55 -7.56
N SER A 94 9.32 3.37 -6.50
CA SER A 94 8.68 3.01 -5.22
C SER A 94 7.17 2.70 -5.36
N PRO A 95 6.37 3.46 -6.15
CA PRO A 95 4.95 3.18 -6.35
C PRO A 95 4.62 1.80 -6.92
N THR A 96 5.55 1.17 -7.65
CA THR A 96 5.30 -0.14 -8.26
C THR A 96 4.78 -1.16 -7.25
N ALA A 97 5.39 -1.25 -6.07
CA ALA A 97 4.98 -2.19 -5.03
C ALA A 97 3.56 -1.89 -4.47
N VAL A 98 3.14 -0.61 -4.46
CA VAL A 98 1.81 -0.20 -4.01
C VAL A 98 0.72 -0.67 -4.99
N PHE A 99 1.00 -0.63 -6.30
CA PHE A 99 0.04 -1.08 -7.32
C PHE A 99 -0.09 -2.60 -7.44
N PHE A 100 0.82 -3.36 -6.81
CA PHE A 100 0.68 -4.81 -6.65
C PHE A 100 -0.13 -5.22 -5.42
N PHE A 101 -0.70 -4.25 -4.67
CA PHE A 101 -1.57 -4.57 -3.55
C PHE A 101 -2.81 -5.37 -3.95
N HIS A 102 -3.31 -6.14 -2.99
CA HIS A 102 -4.45 -7.04 -3.14
C HIS A 102 -5.76 -6.33 -3.43
N SER A 103 -5.89 -5.03 -3.12
CA SER A 103 -7.10 -4.27 -3.40
C SER A 103 -6.84 -2.79 -3.66
N THR A 104 -7.74 -2.18 -4.43
CA THR A 104 -7.73 -0.76 -4.82
C THR A 104 -7.79 0.21 -3.63
N ILE A 105 -8.38 -0.18 -2.50
CA ILE A 105 -8.56 0.70 -1.33
C ILE A 105 -7.26 1.21 -0.72
N VAL A 106 -6.16 0.47 -0.94
CA VAL A 106 -4.82 0.78 -0.40
C VAL A 106 -3.85 1.22 -1.49
N MET A 107 -4.31 1.39 -2.73
CA MET A 107 -3.51 1.90 -3.84
C MET A 107 -3.41 3.44 -3.80
N ASN A 108 -2.99 3.92 -2.64
CA ASN A 108 -2.79 5.32 -2.33
C ASN A 108 -1.42 5.49 -1.65
N TYR A 109 -0.75 6.59 -1.93
CA TYR A 109 0.54 6.87 -1.32
C TYR A 109 0.76 8.37 -1.17
N LEU A 110 1.61 8.71 -0.22
CA LEU A 110 2.07 10.07 0.04
C LEU A 110 3.51 10.17 -0.48
N SER A 111 3.72 11.00 -1.49
CA SER A 111 5.05 11.40 -1.94
C SER A 111 5.53 12.61 -1.12
N TRP A 112 6.69 13.17 -1.49
CA TRP A 112 7.22 14.36 -0.84
C TRP A 112 6.36 15.62 -1.05
N ASN A 113 5.57 15.69 -2.13
CA ASN A 113 4.79 16.88 -2.52
C ASN A 113 3.30 16.61 -2.78
N ALA A 114 2.86 15.36 -2.80
CA ALA A 114 1.50 15.04 -3.19
C ALA A 114 0.96 13.81 -2.44
N LEU A 115 -0.36 13.82 -2.25
CA LEU A 115 -1.13 12.64 -1.88
C LEU A 115 -1.75 12.08 -3.16
N ILE A 116 -1.39 10.85 -3.51
CA ILE A 116 -1.84 10.16 -4.71
C ILE A 116 -2.83 9.07 -4.27
N SER A 117 -3.97 9.00 -4.94
CA SER A 117 -4.89 7.86 -4.87
C SER A 117 -5.26 7.47 -6.30
N ALA A 118 -5.05 6.20 -6.66
CA ALA A 118 -5.44 5.71 -7.97
C ALA A 118 -6.94 5.46 -8.10
N TYR A 119 -7.65 5.35 -6.96
CA TYR A 119 -9.08 5.06 -6.93
C TYR A 119 -9.81 5.93 -5.89
N PRO A 120 -9.75 7.27 -6.01
CA PRO A 120 -10.17 8.17 -4.95
C PRO A 120 -11.65 8.06 -4.58
N ILE A 121 -12.56 7.94 -5.57
CA ILE A 121 -14.01 7.79 -5.31
C ILE A 121 -14.25 6.51 -4.52
N MET A 122 -13.74 5.38 -5.01
CA MET A 122 -13.85 4.08 -4.36
C MET A 122 -13.24 4.06 -2.94
N THR A 123 -12.06 4.64 -2.75
CA THR A 123 -11.42 4.73 -1.42
C THR A 123 -12.28 5.53 -0.44
N ILE A 124 -12.83 6.67 -0.84
CA ILE A 124 -13.69 7.52 -0.01
C ILE A 124 -15.01 6.81 0.32
N ASP A 125 -15.55 6.08 -0.65
CA ASP A 125 -16.77 5.28 -0.50
C ASP A 125 -16.54 3.96 0.22
N ARG A 126 -15.30 3.70 0.66
CA ARG A 126 -14.88 2.48 1.35
C ARG A 126 -15.22 1.21 0.56
N CYS A 127 -15.16 1.31 -0.76
CA CYS A 127 -15.43 0.22 -1.69
C CYS A 127 -14.13 -0.16 -2.41
N GLY A 128 -13.81 -1.46 -2.47
CA GLY A 128 -12.58 -1.97 -3.07
C GLY A 128 -12.82 -3.05 -4.10
N ILE A 129 -12.01 -3.08 -5.16
CA ILE A 129 -11.93 -4.24 -6.05
C ILE A 129 -10.69 -5.03 -5.68
N LEU A 130 -10.77 -6.35 -5.82
CA LEU A 130 -9.64 -7.24 -5.63
C LEU A 130 -8.76 -7.30 -6.87
N ASN A 131 -7.45 -7.21 -6.68
CA ASN A 131 -6.46 -7.32 -7.74
C ASN A 131 -6.17 -8.78 -8.15
N SER A 132 -6.86 -9.75 -7.55
CA SER A 132 -6.79 -11.17 -7.90
C SER A 132 -7.99 -11.55 -8.76
N CYS A 133 -7.82 -11.50 -10.08
CA CYS A 133 -8.81 -11.96 -11.05
C CYS A 133 -9.01 -13.49 -10.96
N GLY A 134 -9.92 -13.94 -10.10
CA GLY A 134 -10.38 -15.34 -10.06
C GLY A 134 -9.37 -16.37 -9.51
N ALA A 135 -8.19 -15.94 -9.04
CA ALA A 135 -7.28 -16.80 -8.29
C ALA A 135 -7.79 -16.99 -6.85
N LYS A 136 -7.70 -18.21 -6.32
CA LYS A 136 -8.07 -18.50 -4.93
C LYS A 136 -7.28 -17.58 -3.99
N GLU A 137 -7.99 -16.84 -3.15
CA GLU A 137 -7.37 -15.93 -2.18
C GLU A 137 -6.36 -16.70 -1.32
N ARG A 138 -5.13 -16.18 -1.22
CA ARG A 138 -4.13 -16.73 -0.30
C ARG A 138 -4.59 -16.40 1.14
N PRO A 139 -4.36 -17.26 2.16
CA PRO A 139 -4.82 -16.99 3.53
C PRO A 139 -4.39 -15.64 4.10
N ARG A 140 -3.22 -15.13 3.71
CA ARG A 140 -2.73 -13.80 4.08
C ARG A 140 -3.59 -12.68 3.49
N MET A 141 -4.00 -12.83 2.24
CA MET A 141 -4.89 -11.88 1.59
C MET A 141 -6.23 -11.84 2.34
N GLU A 142 -6.80 -13.00 2.70
CA GLU A 142 -8.02 -13.07 3.51
C GLU A 142 -7.88 -12.32 4.85
N GLU A 143 -6.74 -12.43 5.54
CA GLU A 143 -6.48 -11.69 6.79
C GLU A 143 -6.38 -10.17 6.59
N CYS A 144 -5.66 -9.74 5.54
CA CYS A 144 -5.60 -8.33 5.15
C CYS A 144 -7.00 -7.78 4.81
N MET A 145 -7.79 -8.56 4.09
CA MET A 145 -9.15 -8.24 3.71
C MET A 145 -10.06 -8.16 4.93
N ALA A 146 -9.98 -9.14 5.84
CA ALA A 146 -10.72 -9.14 7.09
C ALA A 146 -10.37 -7.93 7.97
N LYS A 147 -9.10 -7.49 7.99
CA LYS A 147 -8.68 -6.25 8.66
C LYS A 147 -9.43 -5.02 8.13
N TYR A 148 -9.57 -4.88 6.81
CA TYR A 148 -10.27 -3.74 6.21
C TYR A 148 -11.81 -3.86 6.28
N ARG A 149 -12.36 -5.08 6.15
CA ARG A 149 -13.80 -5.32 6.42
C ARG A 149 -14.20 -4.90 7.83
N ARG A 150 -13.39 -5.23 8.85
CA ARG A 150 -13.60 -4.76 10.23
C ARG A 150 -13.52 -3.24 10.40
N ARG A 151 -12.94 -2.52 9.43
CA ARG A 151 -12.87 -1.06 9.39
C ARG A 151 -14.00 -0.42 8.57
N GLY A 152 -14.95 -1.23 8.09
CA GLY A 152 -16.11 -0.78 7.32
C GLY A 152 -15.84 -0.63 5.82
N TYR A 153 -14.86 -1.36 5.29
CA TYR A 153 -14.62 -1.43 3.84
C TYR A 153 -15.30 -2.65 3.24
N ASP A 154 -16.00 -2.41 2.13
CA ASP A 154 -16.64 -3.43 1.32
C ASP A 154 -15.80 -3.75 0.10
N PHE A 155 -15.91 -4.99 -0.37
CA PHE A 155 -15.17 -5.46 -1.53
C PHE A 155 -16.12 -6.04 -2.56
N VAL A 156 -16.04 -5.50 -3.77
CA VAL A 156 -16.90 -5.81 -4.91
C VAL A 156 -16.10 -6.51 -6.00
N ALA A 157 -16.76 -7.26 -6.87
CA ALA A 157 -16.09 -7.97 -7.94
C ALA A 157 -15.68 -7.02 -9.08
N THR A 158 -16.48 -5.98 -9.33
CA THR A 158 -16.28 -5.04 -10.43
C THR A 158 -16.55 -3.59 -10.00
N SER A 159 -16.00 -2.61 -10.71
CA SER A 159 -16.30 -1.19 -10.44
C SER A 159 -17.75 -0.81 -10.69
N LEU A 160 -18.49 -1.60 -11.48
CA LEU A 160 -19.92 -1.39 -11.72
C LEU A 160 -20.79 -1.64 -10.47
N GLU A 161 -20.29 -2.41 -9.51
CA GLU A 161 -20.99 -2.68 -8.25
C GLU A 161 -20.79 -1.55 -7.21
N CYS A 162 -19.92 -0.57 -7.50
CA CYS A 162 -19.75 0.60 -6.65
C CYS A 162 -20.84 1.64 -6.98
N GLU A 163 -21.81 1.83 -6.08
CA GLU A 163 -23.03 2.63 -6.30
C GLU A 163 -22.80 4.07 -6.79
N ARG A 164 -21.63 4.64 -6.50
CA ARG A 164 -21.26 6.03 -6.85
C ARG A 164 -20.47 6.16 -8.14
N LEU A 165 -20.09 5.05 -8.77
CA LEU A 165 -19.47 5.07 -10.10
C LEU A 165 -20.55 5.08 -11.19
N PRO A 166 -20.31 5.71 -12.35
CA PRO A 166 -21.25 5.68 -13.45
C PRO A 166 -21.56 4.24 -13.90
N ASN A 167 -22.83 3.96 -14.20
CA ASN A 167 -23.28 2.68 -14.76
C ASN A 167 -22.84 2.44 -16.23
N GLN A 168 -21.89 3.24 -16.73
CA GLN A 168 -21.31 3.11 -18.06
C GLN A 168 -19.83 2.77 -17.92
N HIS A 169 -19.48 1.54 -18.26
CA HIS A 169 -18.12 1.04 -18.24
C HIS A 169 -17.68 0.67 -19.65
N ILE A 170 -16.65 1.35 -20.15
CA ILE A 170 -15.92 0.94 -21.34
C ILE A 170 -14.57 0.40 -20.87
N CYS A 171 -14.32 -0.89 -21.13
CA CYS A 171 -13.11 -1.57 -20.70
C CYS A 171 -11.87 -0.90 -21.32
N GLY A 172 -10.85 -0.62 -20.50
CA GLY A 172 -9.61 0.06 -20.94
C GLY A 172 -9.70 1.59 -20.99
N GLU A 173 -10.90 2.17 -21.09
CA GLU A 173 -11.10 3.63 -21.13
C GLU A 173 -11.59 4.20 -19.80
N PHE A 174 -12.45 3.45 -19.09
CA PHE A 174 -13.02 3.90 -17.83
C PHE A 174 -11.95 4.01 -16.73
N GLU A 175 -11.88 5.16 -16.05
CA GLU A 175 -10.81 5.47 -15.08
C GLU A 175 -10.63 4.41 -13.97
N TYR A 176 -11.71 3.73 -13.59
CA TYR A 176 -11.74 2.69 -12.55
C TYR A 176 -11.80 1.27 -13.13
N CYS A 177 -11.53 1.09 -14.43
CA CYS A 177 -11.37 -0.22 -15.04
C CYS A 177 -10.02 -0.85 -14.65
N ALA A 178 -10.01 -2.16 -14.41
CA ALA A 178 -8.78 -2.90 -14.13
C ALA A 178 -7.84 -3.00 -15.34
N HIS A 179 -8.38 -2.83 -16.56
CA HIS A 179 -7.62 -2.90 -17.82
C HIS A 179 -7.12 -1.53 -18.30
N THR A 180 -7.47 -0.45 -17.62
CA THR A 180 -6.99 0.89 -17.99
C THR A 180 -5.53 1.04 -17.62
N VAL A 181 -4.70 1.36 -18.61
CA VAL A 181 -3.29 1.70 -18.39
C VAL A 181 -3.23 3.10 -17.79
N ARG A 182 -2.66 3.19 -16.59
CA ARG A 182 -2.45 4.47 -15.90
C ARG A 182 -0.96 4.79 -15.91
N GLY A 183 -0.62 5.95 -16.45
CA GLY A 183 0.70 6.54 -16.29
C GLY A 183 0.74 7.36 -14.99
N ILE A 184 1.87 7.32 -14.31
CA ILE A 184 2.22 8.30 -13.28
C ILE A 184 3.53 8.90 -13.75
N ASP A 185 3.45 10.10 -14.31
CA ASP A 185 4.62 10.90 -14.62
C ASP A 185 4.93 11.73 -13.36
N ASP A 186 5.96 11.33 -12.61
CA ASP A 186 6.53 12.09 -11.49
C ASP A 186 7.63 13.05 -11.98
#